data_AF-A0A955C251-F1
#
_entry.id   AF-A0A955C251-F1
#
_cell.length_a   1.000
_cell.length_b   1.000
_cell.length_c   1.000
_cell.angle_alpha   90.00
_cell.angle_beta   90.00
_cell.angle_gamma   90.00
#
_symmetry.space_group_name_H-M   'P 1'
#
loop_
_entity.id
_entity.type
_entity.pdbx_description
1 polymer ?
#
loop_
_entity_poly.entity_id
_entity_poly.type
_entity_poly.pdbx_seq_one_letter_code
_entity_poly.pdbx_strand_id
1 'polypeptide(L)'
;MRLFCTLGLMLALAAPAFAAEDPKPDDRIEMEAVKSAQPLAGARRIRFILQQMDLTDEQIKYAGESMAMLDINQGKPQLDESDLGRIMELVAEAQAAKDKGDDKRYKEIEEEIKNMRPGAKTFDGDFRDMYVGVLSEKETKQFDAILADLKRNPTGELRPIDLVRHARAQNLDAEQQKKLASAIKTCREHVAEESRLKDGDRLAAINRLLGETRSLLNPEQRKAFNAEILRLRRDYDPLRGKVGK
;
A
#
# COMPACT_ATOMS: atom_id res chain seq x y z
N MET A 1 -14.42 75.30 40.23
CA MET A 1 -14.65 74.86 38.84
C MET A 1 -13.83 73.60 38.61
N ARG A 2 -14.47 72.43 38.76
CA ARG A 2 -14.72 71.40 37.71
C ARG A 2 -13.43 70.94 37.02
N LEU A 3 -12.83 69.84 37.50
CA LEU A 3 -13.01 68.44 37.03
C LEU A 3 -12.75 68.28 35.53
N PHE A 4 -11.77 67.43 35.16
CA PHE A 4 -12.01 66.21 34.39
C PHE A 4 -10.73 65.34 34.37
N CYS A 5 -10.71 64.30 35.22
CA CYS A 5 -9.91 63.10 35.01
C CYS A 5 -10.47 62.34 33.81
N THR A 6 -9.64 62.04 32.80
CA THR A 6 -9.98 61.10 31.74
C THR A 6 -9.31 59.76 32.04
N LEU A 7 -10.13 58.83 32.52
CA LEU A 7 -9.83 57.42 32.73
C LEU A 7 -9.83 56.73 31.36
N GLY A 8 -8.66 56.32 30.87
CA GLY A 8 -8.55 55.49 29.66
C GLY A 8 -8.79 54.03 29.99
N LEU A 9 -10.00 53.54 29.70
CA LEU A 9 -10.40 52.14 29.82
C LEU A 9 -9.74 51.31 28.71
N MET A 10 -8.66 50.60 29.03
CA MET A 10 -8.07 49.59 28.14
C MET A 10 -8.94 48.32 28.18
N LEU A 11 -9.72 48.11 27.13
CA LEU A 11 -10.48 46.89 26.90
C LEU A 11 -9.50 45.76 26.53
N ALA A 12 -9.26 44.83 27.45
CA ALA A 12 -8.54 43.59 27.14
C ALA A 12 -9.48 42.65 26.38
N LEU A 13 -9.30 42.55 25.06
CA LEU A 13 -9.90 41.52 24.22
C LEU A 13 -9.26 40.17 24.57
N ALA A 14 -9.94 39.39 25.41
CA ALA A 14 -9.64 37.98 25.60
C ALA A 14 -9.99 37.21 24.32
N ALA A 15 -8.97 36.87 23.53
CA ALA A 15 -9.14 35.93 22.43
C ALA A 15 -9.50 34.55 23.02
N PRO A 16 -10.54 33.86 22.52
CA PRO A 16 -10.77 32.47 22.89
C PRO A 16 -9.63 31.64 22.30
N ALA A 17 -8.79 31.11 23.17
CA ALA A 17 -7.88 30.03 22.83
C ALA A 17 -8.72 28.80 22.47
N PHE A 18 -9.11 28.70 21.19
CA PHE A 18 -9.43 27.42 20.60
C PHE A 18 -8.13 26.61 20.58
N ALA A 19 -7.87 25.92 21.68
CA ALA A 19 -7.05 24.73 21.66
C ALA A 19 -7.76 23.76 20.71
N ALA A 20 -7.37 23.78 19.44
CA ALA A 20 -7.55 22.64 18.58
C ALA A 20 -6.83 21.50 19.30
N GLU A 21 -7.58 20.61 19.94
CA GLU A 21 -7.03 19.32 20.32
C GLU A 21 -6.50 18.71 19.02
N ASP A 22 -5.17 18.63 18.91
CA ASP A 22 -4.53 17.86 17.86
C ASP A 22 -5.24 16.50 17.83
N PRO A 23 -5.73 16.02 16.67
CA PRO A 23 -6.31 14.71 16.60
C PRO A 23 -5.28 13.73 17.12
N LYS A 24 -5.55 13.13 18.29
CA LYS A 24 -4.68 12.12 18.89
C LYS A 24 -4.42 11.10 17.79
N PRO A 25 -3.15 10.86 17.39
CA PRO A 25 -2.87 9.83 16.41
C PRO A 25 -3.44 8.55 16.99
N ASP A 26 -4.39 7.95 16.28
CA ASP A 26 -4.99 6.69 16.69
C ASP A 26 -3.87 5.64 16.78
N ASP A 27 -3.39 5.39 18.00
CA ASP A 27 -2.29 4.47 18.28
C ASP A 27 -2.69 3.02 17.96
N ARG A 28 -3.96 2.75 17.65
CA ARG A 28 -4.52 1.44 17.31
C ARG A 28 -4.74 1.26 15.82
N ILE A 29 -3.69 1.52 15.04
CA ILE A 29 -3.59 0.99 13.68
C ILE A 29 -3.34 -0.53 13.84
N GLU A 30 -4.40 -1.29 14.05
CA GLU A 30 -4.41 -2.76 13.96
C GLU A 30 -4.52 -3.15 12.48
N MET A 31 -3.73 -4.13 12.05
CA MET A 31 -3.86 -4.70 10.72
C MET A 31 -5.08 -5.62 10.69
N GLU A 32 -5.99 -5.40 9.74
CA GLU A 32 -7.07 -6.35 9.53
C GLU A 32 -6.50 -7.63 8.89
N ALA A 33 -7.08 -8.77 9.27
CA ALA A 33 -6.75 -10.04 8.65
C ALA A 33 -7.30 -10.08 7.22
N VAL A 34 -6.56 -9.53 6.26
CA VAL A 34 -6.81 -9.79 4.85
C VAL A 34 -6.44 -11.25 4.61
N LYS A 35 -7.40 -12.06 4.11
CA LYS A 35 -7.12 -13.46 3.71
C LYS A 35 -5.94 -13.48 2.73
N SER A 36 -4.77 -13.85 3.23
CA SER A 36 -3.50 -13.80 2.51
C SER A 36 -3.40 -14.96 1.55
N ALA A 37 -3.87 -14.75 0.33
CA ALA A 37 -3.59 -15.68 -0.77
C ALA A 37 -3.75 -15.04 -2.15
N GLN A 38 -4.65 -14.07 -2.31
CA GLN A 38 -4.95 -13.53 -3.64
C GLN A 38 -4.09 -12.32 -3.98
N PRO A 39 -3.36 -12.36 -5.11
CA PRO A 39 -2.68 -11.20 -5.68
C PRO A 39 -3.64 -10.02 -5.88
N LEU A 40 -3.11 -8.81 -5.76
CA LEU A 40 -3.83 -7.60 -6.15
C LEU A 40 -4.07 -7.63 -7.66
N ALA A 41 -5.30 -7.34 -8.08
CA ALA A 41 -5.71 -7.28 -9.49
C ALA A 41 -6.65 -6.11 -9.76
N GLY A 42 -6.71 -5.69 -11.03
CA GLY A 42 -7.64 -4.66 -11.53
C GLY A 42 -7.56 -3.35 -10.74
N ALA A 43 -8.72 -2.75 -10.50
CA ALA A 43 -8.84 -1.49 -9.77
C ALA A 43 -8.19 -1.50 -8.38
N ARG A 44 -8.25 -2.62 -7.65
CA ARG A 44 -7.63 -2.74 -6.31
C ARG A 44 -6.11 -2.61 -6.38
N ARG A 45 -5.49 -3.17 -7.42
CA ARG A 45 -4.05 -3.06 -7.66
C ARG A 45 -3.65 -1.63 -7.98
N ILE A 46 -4.39 -0.95 -8.85
CA ILE A 46 -4.08 0.44 -9.22
C ILE A 46 -4.25 1.38 -8.03
N ARG A 47 -5.33 1.27 -7.24
CA ARG A 47 -5.49 2.08 -6.01
C ARG A 47 -4.31 1.90 -5.06
N PHE A 48 -3.86 0.66 -4.88
CA PHE A 48 -2.69 0.36 -4.06
C PHE A 48 -1.40 1.00 -4.60
N ILE A 49 -1.23 1.06 -5.93
CA ILE A 49 -0.10 1.76 -6.55
C ILE A 49 -0.20 3.27 -6.29
N LEU A 50 -1.35 3.88 -6.59
CA LEU A 50 -1.58 5.32 -6.45
C LEU A 50 -1.40 5.80 -5.00
N GLN A 51 -1.82 5.01 -4.02
CA GLN A 51 -1.64 5.30 -2.60
C GLN A 51 -0.16 5.44 -2.17
N GLN A 52 0.74 4.71 -2.83
CA GLN A 52 2.17 4.76 -2.56
C GLN A 52 2.89 5.88 -3.29
N MET A 53 2.22 6.55 -4.23
CA MET A 53 2.78 7.66 -4.99
C MET A 53 2.48 8.99 -4.31
N ASP A 54 3.38 9.96 -4.49
CA ASP A 54 3.22 11.32 -3.97
C ASP A 54 2.43 12.19 -4.94
N LEU A 55 1.16 11.85 -5.15
CA LEU A 55 0.28 12.50 -6.11
C LEU A 55 -0.43 13.73 -5.52
N THR A 56 -0.72 14.71 -6.36
CA THR A 56 -1.62 15.83 -6.04
C THR A 56 -3.09 15.39 -6.07
N ASP A 57 -3.97 16.16 -5.42
CA ASP A 57 -5.42 15.87 -5.45
C ASP A 57 -5.99 15.87 -6.89
N GLU A 58 -5.45 16.71 -7.79
CA GLU A 58 -5.83 16.76 -9.20
C GLU A 58 -5.42 15.48 -9.93
N GLN A 59 -4.20 14.98 -9.70
CA GLN A 59 -3.72 13.72 -10.26
C GLN A 59 -4.50 12.52 -9.72
N ILE A 60 -4.88 12.54 -8.43
CA ILE A 60 -5.74 11.50 -7.83
C ILE A 60 -7.12 11.50 -8.49
N LYS A 61 -7.71 12.68 -8.71
CA LYS A 61 -9.00 12.80 -9.40
C LYS A 61 -8.92 12.27 -10.83
N TYR A 62 -7.90 12.65 -11.58
CA TYR A 62 -7.66 12.17 -12.95
C TYR A 62 -7.46 10.64 -13.00
N ALA A 63 -6.75 10.07 -12.02
CA ALA A 63 -6.60 8.63 -11.88
C ALA A 63 -7.96 7.94 -11.66
N GLY A 64 -8.84 8.54 -10.86
CA GLY A 64 -10.21 8.08 -10.65
C GLY A 64 -11.03 8.01 -11.94
N GLU A 65 -10.97 9.07 -12.75
CA GLU A 65 -11.66 9.12 -14.04
C GLU A 65 -11.08 8.07 -15.01
N SER A 66 -9.76 7.93 -15.06
CA SER A 66 -9.07 6.93 -15.90
C SER A 66 -9.40 5.50 -15.49
N MET A 67 -9.47 5.22 -14.19
CA MET A 67 -9.87 3.93 -13.66
C MET A 67 -11.32 3.58 -14.02
N ALA A 68 -12.24 4.55 -13.94
CA ALA A 68 -13.63 4.32 -14.33
C ALA A 68 -13.75 3.97 -15.83
N MET A 69 -12.99 4.64 -16.71
CA MET A 69 -12.95 4.30 -18.13
C MET A 69 -12.40 2.89 -18.38
N LEU A 70 -11.36 2.49 -17.63
CA LEU A 70 -10.79 1.15 -17.73
C LEU A 70 -11.75 0.08 -17.20
N ASP A 71 -12.47 0.33 -16.12
CA ASP A 71 -13.45 -0.60 -15.54
C ASP A 71 -14.64 -0.83 -16.50
N ILE A 72 -15.08 0.22 -17.18
CA ILE A 72 -16.09 0.14 -18.26
C ILE A 72 -15.58 -0.75 -19.42
N ASN A 73 -14.29 -0.69 -19.73
CA ASN A 73 -13.66 -1.49 -20.79
C ASN A 73 -13.32 -2.93 -20.35
N GLN A 74 -13.23 -3.22 -19.04
CA GLN A 74 -13.02 -4.58 -18.53
C GLN A 74 -14.21 -5.52 -18.81
N GLY A 75 -15.38 -4.99 -19.17
CA GLY A 75 -16.53 -5.77 -19.65
C GLY A 75 -16.44 -6.24 -21.10
N LYS A 76 -15.40 -5.85 -21.85
CA LYS A 76 -15.19 -6.29 -23.25
C LYS A 76 -13.73 -6.59 -23.51
N PRO A 77 -13.32 -7.87 -23.51
CA PRO A 77 -12.05 -8.25 -24.09
C PRO A 77 -12.04 -7.83 -25.57
N GLN A 78 -10.99 -7.17 -26.04
CA GLN A 78 -10.58 -7.27 -27.45
C GLN A 78 -9.76 -8.56 -27.65
N LEU A 79 -10.26 -9.67 -27.12
CA LEU A 79 -9.82 -11.01 -27.50
C LEU A 79 -10.96 -11.57 -28.34
N ASP A 80 -10.64 -12.23 -29.45
CA ASP A 80 -11.67 -13.00 -30.13
C ASP A 80 -12.17 -14.13 -29.20
N GLU A 81 -13.40 -14.62 -29.41
CA GLU A 81 -13.99 -15.66 -28.55
C GLU A 81 -13.18 -16.97 -28.56
N SER A 82 -12.37 -17.22 -29.58
CA SER A 82 -11.55 -18.42 -29.73
C SER A 82 -10.28 -18.38 -28.87
N ASP A 83 -9.64 -17.22 -28.73
CA ASP A 83 -8.50 -17.02 -27.84
C ASP A 83 -8.89 -17.12 -26.36
N LEU A 84 -10.08 -16.64 -25.99
CA LEU A 84 -10.61 -16.76 -24.63
C LEU A 84 -10.86 -18.22 -24.24
N GLY A 85 -11.46 -19.01 -25.13
CA GLY A 85 -11.66 -20.45 -24.91
C GLY A 85 -10.35 -21.18 -24.66
N ARG A 86 -9.34 -20.91 -25.49
CA ARG A 86 -8.02 -21.54 -25.37
C ARG A 86 -7.26 -21.11 -24.10
N ILE A 87 -7.39 -19.86 -23.66
CA ILE A 87 -6.79 -19.41 -22.39
C ILE A 87 -7.44 -20.13 -21.19
N MET A 88 -8.75 -20.35 -21.21
CA MET A 88 -9.44 -21.08 -20.13
C MET A 88 -9.01 -22.55 -20.05
N GLU A 89 -8.76 -23.19 -21.20
CA GLU A 89 -8.18 -24.53 -21.26
C GLU A 89 -6.77 -24.56 -20.66
N LEU A 90 -5.91 -23.61 -21.06
CA LEU A 90 -4.54 -23.51 -20.56
C LEU A 90 -4.49 -23.24 -19.06
N VAL A 91 -5.42 -22.44 -18.51
CA VAL A 91 -5.50 -22.23 -17.05
C VAL A 91 -5.87 -23.52 -16.31
N ALA A 92 -6.77 -24.33 -16.86
CA ALA A 92 -7.10 -25.64 -16.28
C ALA A 92 -5.92 -26.62 -16.37
N GLU A 93 -5.18 -26.61 -17.49
CA GLU A 93 -3.95 -27.40 -17.66
C GLU A 93 -2.84 -26.96 -16.69
N ALA A 94 -2.67 -25.66 -16.45
CA ALA A 94 -1.69 -25.13 -15.50
C ALA A 94 -2.01 -25.57 -14.07
N GLN A 95 -3.29 -25.53 -13.68
CA GLN A 95 -3.71 -26.00 -12.36
C GLN A 95 -3.45 -27.50 -12.20
N ALA A 96 -3.75 -28.30 -13.23
CA ALA A 96 -3.46 -29.73 -13.21
C ALA A 96 -1.96 -30.06 -13.19
N ALA A 97 -1.11 -29.26 -13.85
CA ALA A 97 0.35 -29.40 -13.80
C ALA A 97 0.88 -29.06 -12.40
N LYS A 98 0.36 -27.99 -11.78
CA LYS A 98 0.71 -27.58 -10.41
C LYS A 98 0.30 -28.62 -9.38
N ASP A 99 -0.90 -29.19 -9.50
CA ASP A 99 -1.39 -30.25 -8.60
C ASP A 99 -0.57 -31.55 -8.73
N LYS A 100 0.08 -31.76 -9.87
CA LYS A 100 1.00 -32.88 -10.14
C LYS A 100 2.46 -32.57 -9.79
N GLY A 101 2.78 -31.35 -9.36
CA GLY A 101 4.15 -30.91 -9.10
C GLY A 101 5.02 -30.77 -10.34
N ASP A 102 4.43 -30.62 -11.53
CA ASP A 102 5.14 -30.43 -12.80
C ASP A 102 5.41 -28.94 -13.06
N ASP A 103 6.39 -28.40 -12.34
CA ASP A 103 6.79 -26.99 -12.42
C ASP A 103 7.29 -26.58 -13.81
N LYS A 104 7.80 -27.54 -14.60
CA LYS A 104 8.28 -27.27 -15.95
C LYS A 104 7.09 -27.02 -16.88
N ARG A 105 6.11 -27.91 -16.89
CA ARG A 105 4.89 -27.75 -17.70
C ARG A 105 4.09 -26.52 -17.28
N TYR A 106 4.02 -26.25 -15.97
CA TYR A 106 3.38 -25.03 -15.46
C TYR A 106 4.00 -23.76 -16.07
N LYS A 107 5.33 -23.64 -16.09
CA LYS A 107 6.02 -22.47 -16.67
C LYS A 107 5.88 -22.37 -18.19
N GLU A 108 5.88 -23.50 -18.89
CA GLU A 108 5.62 -23.54 -20.34
C GLU A 108 4.23 -23.02 -20.67
N ILE A 109 3.22 -23.41 -19.88
CA ILE A 109 1.84 -22.93 -20.03
C ILE A 109 1.72 -21.44 -19.69
N GLU A 110 2.40 -20.95 -18.64
CA GLU A 110 2.43 -19.52 -18.33
C GLU A 110 3.00 -18.68 -19.48
N GLU A 111 4.08 -19.15 -20.12
CA GLU A 111 4.64 -18.47 -21.30
C GLU A 111 3.73 -18.62 -22.54
N GLU A 112 3.01 -19.74 -22.71
CA GLU A 112 2.02 -19.92 -23.78
C GLU A 112 0.86 -18.91 -23.64
N ILE A 113 0.28 -18.79 -22.44
CA ILE A 113 -0.78 -17.79 -22.15
C ILE A 113 -0.29 -16.36 -22.41
N LYS A 114 0.96 -16.07 -22.07
CA LYS A 114 1.59 -14.75 -22.28
C LYS A 114 1.86 -14.47 -23.75
N ASN A 115 2.28 -15.47 -24.52
CA ASN A 115 2.53 -15.37 -25.96
C ASN A 115 1.24 -15.30 -26.78
N MET A 116 0.14 -15.89 -26.29
CA MET A 116 -1.22 -15.71 -26.82
C MET A 116 -1.79 -14.31 -26.54
N ARG A 117 -1.03 -13.48 -25.82
CA ARG A 117 -1.32 -12.08 -25.55
C ARG A 117 -0.18 -11.18 -26.04
N PRO A 118 0.25 -11.25 -27.32
CA PRO A 118 1.33 -10.42 -27.82
C PRO A 118 0.80 -8.97 -27.92
N GLY A 119 1.05 -8.18 -26.87
CA GLY A 119 0.51 -6.84 -26.76
C GLY A 119 -0.83 -6.74 -26.03
N ALA A 120 -1.30 -7.77 -25.29
CA ALA A 120 -2.29 -7.49 -24.26
C ALA A 120 -1.61 -6.63 -23.21
N LYS A 121 -1.81 -5.31 -23.35
CA LYS A 121 -1.42 -4.36 -22.34
C LYS A 121 -2.00 -4.88 -21.04
N THR A 122 -1.14 -5.13 -20.06
CA THR A 122 -1.62 -5.49 -18.74
C THR A 122 -2.49 -4.33 -18.25
N PHE A 123 -3.44 -4.58 -17.36
CA PHE A 123 -4.22 -3.49 -16.78
C PHE A 123 -3.32 -2.36 -16.24
N ASP A 124 -2.15 -2.74 -15.70
CA ASP A 124 -1.09 -1.82 -15.29
C ASP A 124 -0.50 -1.02 -16.46
N GLY A 125 -0.26 -1.65 -17.62
CA GLY A 125 0.25 -1.03 -18.84
C GLY A 125 -0.74 -0.09 -19.52
N ASP A 126 -2.01 -0.47 -19.60
CA ASP A 126 -3.08 0.41 -20.11
C ASP A 126 -3.26 1.63 -19.20
N PHE A 127 -3.29 1.40 -17.88
CA PHE A 127 -3.37 2.49 -16.93
C PHE A 127 -2.12 3.38 -17.00
N ARG A 128 -0.92 2.79 -17.09
CA ARG A 128 0.34 3.55 -17.25
C ARG A 128 0.30 4.42 -18.49
N ASP A 129 -0.11 3.89 -19.64
CA ASP A 129 -0.13 4.65 -20.89
C ASP A 129 -1.13 5.82 -20.83
N MET A 130 -2.28 5.65 -20.16
CA MET A 130 -3.24 6.73 -19.92
C MET A 130 -2.74 7.77 -18.91
N TYR A 131 -1.99 7.32 -17.89
CA TYR A 131 -1.67 8.13 -16.72
C TYR A 131 -0.28 8.79 -16.78
N VAL A 132 0.68 8.23 -17.51
CA VAL A 132 2.05 8.77 -17.61
C VAL A 132 2.09 10.19 -18.18
N GLY A 133 1.11 10.57 -19.02
CA GLY A 133 1.02 11.93 -19.57
C GLY A 133 0.78 13.04 -18.53
N VAL A 134 0.29 12.68 -17.33
CA VAL A 134 0.03 13.63 -16.22
C VAL A 134 1.00 13.45 -15.04
N LEU A 135 1.92 12.50 -15.14
CA LEU A 135 2.95 12.26 -14.14
C LEU A 135 4.23 13.04 -14.48
N SER A 136 4.84 13.62 -13.47
CA SER A 136 6.23 14.09 -13.54
C SER A 136 7.20 12.91 -13.68
N GLU A 137 8.43 13.19 -14.13
CA GLU A 137 9.48 12.16 -14.24
C GLU A 137 9.74 11.44 -12.90
N LYS A 138 9.66 12.18 -11.78
CA LYS A 138 9.80 11.61 -10.44
C LYS A 138 8.70 10.59 -10.15
N GLU A 139 7.45 10.94 -10.45
CA GLU A 139 6.30 10.07 -10.20
C GLU A 139 6.27 8.87 -11.15
N THR A 140 6.68 9.04 -12.42
CA THR A 140 6.86 7.92 -13.34
C THR A 140 7.87 6.89 -12.80
N LYS A 141 9.00 7.36 -12.25
CA LYS A 141 9.98 6.48 -11.60
C LYS A 141 9.41 5.80 -10.37
N GLN A 142 8.60 6.49 -9.55
CA GLN A 142 7.91 5.89 -8.42
C GLN A 142 6.94 4.79 -8.89
N PHE A 143 6.13 5.06 -9.91
CA PHE A 143 5.19 4.11 -10.49
C PHE A 143 5.90 2.82 -10.96
N ASP A 144 6.99 2.97 -11.72
CA ASP A 144 7.75 1.82 -12.24
C ASP A 144 8.44 1.04 -11.11
N ALA A 145 8.93 1.71 -10.07
CA ALA A 145 9.49 1.06 -8.89
C ALA A 145 8.44 0.25 -8.11
N ILE A 146 7.24 0.81 -7.92
CA ILE A 146 6.13 0.12 -7.25
C ILE A 146 5.67 -1.09 -8.07
N LEU A 147 5.62 -0.98 -9.41
CA LEU A 147 5.33 -2.12 -10.27
C LEU A 147 6.38 -3.23 -10.14
N ALA A 148 7.67 -2.88 -10.09
CA ALA A 148 8.75 -3.84 -9.89
C ALA A 148 8.64 -4.53 -8.52
N ASP A 149 8.28 -3.80 -7.47
CA ASP A 149 8.05 -4.36 -6.15
C ASP A 149 6.83 -5.27 -6.11
N LEU A 150 5.74 -4.90 -6.77
CA LEU A 150 4.53 -5.73 -6.90
C LEU A 150 4.76 -7.01 -7.72
N LYS A 151 5.78 -7.08 -8.59
CA LYS A 151 6.18 -8.35 -9.22
C LYS A 151 6.78 -9.33 -8.20
N ARG A 152 7.45 -8.80 -7.16
CA ARG A 152 8.08 -9.59 -6.09
C ARG A 152 7.13 -9.84 -4.91
N ASN A 153 6.16 -8.95 -4.70
CA ASN A 153 5.12 -9.04 -3.68
C ASN A 153 3.73 -8.83 -4.29
N PRO A 154 3.19 -9.82 -5.04
CA PRO A 154 1.94 -9.66 -5.78
C PRO A 154 0.72 -9.41 -4.90
N THR A 155 0.77 -9.84 -3.64
CA THR A 155 -0.32 -9.66 -2.68
C THR A 155 -0.39 -8.26 -2.09
N GLY A 156 0.69 -7.46 -2.22
CA GLY A 156 0.81 -6.14 -1.58
C GLY A 156 0.80 -6.21 -0.05
N GLU A 157 1.05 -7.39 0.52
CA GLU A 157 1.06 -7.55 1.98
C GLU A 157 2.26 -6.86 2.59
N LEU A 158 2.04 -6.25 3.76
CA LEU A 158 3.11 -5.66 4.54
C LEU A 158 4.03 -6.77 5.07
N ARG A 159 5.33 -6.68 4.79
CA ARG A 159 6.31 -7.68 5.24
C ARG A 159 7.12 -7.15 6.42
N PRO A 160 7.68 -8.04 7.26
CA PRO A 160 8.59 -7.63 8.33
C PRO A 160 9.76 -6.76 7.86
N ILE A 161 10.29 -7.03 6.66
CA ILE A 161 11.39 -6.24 6.08
C ILE A 161 10.98 -4.79 5.80
N ASP A 162 9.72 -4.55 5.44
CA ASP A 162 9.19 -3.22 5.17
C ASP A 162 9.12 -2.44 6.50
N LEU A 163 8.61 -3.06 7.58
CA LEU A 163 8.62 -2.47 8.93
C LEU A 163 10.03 -2.03 9.35
N VAL A 164 11.02 -2.92 9.20
CA VAL A 164 12.41 -2.65 9.58
C VAL A 164 13.01 -1.52 8.75
N ARG A 165 12.77 -1.51 7.44
CA ARG A 165 13.29 -0.48 6.54
C ARG A 165 12.77 0.89 6.94
N HIS A 166 11.46 1.02 7.15
CA HIS A 166 10.83 2.30 7.50
C HIS A 166 11.15 2.74 8.93
N ALA A 167 11.38 1.81 9.87
CA ALA A 167 11.86 2.13 11.20
C ALA A 167 13.27 2.74 11.17
N ARG A 168 14.20 2.13 10.39
CA ARG A 168 15.57 2.62 10.26
C ARG A 168 15.66 4.00 9.60
N ALA A 169 14.69 4.34 8.74
CA ALA A 169 14.60 5.66 8.13
C ALA A 169 14.27 6.79 9.12
N GLN A 170 13.86 6.48 10.37
CA GLN A 170 13.49 7.47 11.39
C GLN A 170 14.67 8.05 12.18
N ASN A 171 15.92 7.92 11.69
CA ASN A 171 17.12 8.41 12.36
C ASN A 171 17.24 7.92 13.82
N LEU A 172 17.18 6.60 14.00
CA LEU A 172 17.21 5.97 15.33
C LEU A 172 18.54 6.23 16.04
N ASP A 173 18.47 6.56 17.34
CA ASP A 173 19.66 6.62 18.19
C ASP A 173 20.26 5.23 18.47
N ALA A 174 21.43 5.19 19.10
CA ALA A 174 22.14 3.93 19.36
C ALA A 174 21.36 2.96 20.27
N GLU A 175 20.55 3.46 21.20
CA GLU A 175 19.73 2.64 22.09
C GLU A 175 18.52 2.08 21.34
N GLN A 176 17.84 2.92 20.56
CA GLN A 176 16.74 2.54 19.66
C GLN A 176 17.18 1.50 18.63
N GLN A 177 18.38 1.64 18.06
CA GLN A 177 18.94 0.66 17.12
C GLN A 177 19.16 -0.71 17.77
N LYS A 178 19.68 -0.75 19.01
CA LYS A 178 19.84 -2.00 19.77
C LYS A 178 18.49 -2.65 20.07
N LYS A 179 17.50 -1.87 20.51
CA LYS A 179 16.13 -2.36 20.77
C LYS A 179 15.48 -2.91 19.50
N LEU A 180 15.59 -2.21 18.37
CA LEU A 180 15.09 -2.69 17.08
C LEU A 180 15.78 -3.99 16.66
N ALA A 181 17.09 -4.12 16.85
CA ALA A 181 17.79 -5.37 16.55
C ALA A 181 17.29 -6.55 17.39
N SER A 182 16.97 -6.31 18.67
CA SER A 182 16.37 -7.32 19.55
C SER A 182 14.97 -7.72 19.05
N ALA A 183 14.11 -6.75 18.74
CA ALA A 183 12.76 -7.01 18.20
C ALA A 183 12.80 -7.83 16.90
N ILE A 184 13.72 -7.49 15.99
CA ILE A 184 13.94 -8.25 14.75
C ILE A 184 14.35 -9.69 15.04
N LYS A 185 15.25 -9.90 16.00
CA LYS A 185 15.72 -11.24 16.39
C LYS A 185 14.55 -12.07 16.93
N THR A 186 13.77 -11.53 17.86
CA THR A 186 12.59 -12.20 18.42
C THR A 186 11.54 -12.52 17.35
N CYS A 187 11.28 -11.59 16.42
CA CYS A 187 10.38 -11.85 15.31
C CYS A 187 10.88 -12.97 14.39
N ARG A 188 12.19 -13.00 14.10
CA ARG A 188 12.80 -14.07 13.29
C ARG A 188 12.76 -15.43 13.99
N GLU A 189 13.02 -15.47 15.30
CA GLU A 189 12.95 -16.70 16.09
C GLU A 189 11.53 -17.27 16.07
N HIS A 190 10.51 -16.44 16.32
CA HIS A 190 9.11 -16.87 16.22
C HIS A 190 8.71 -17.34 14.82
N VAL A 191 9.15 -16.65 13.75
CA VAL A 191 8.84 -17.07 12.38
C VAL A 191 9.62 -18.32 11.96
N ALA A 192 10.84 -18.53 12.46
CA ALA A 192 11.70 -19.66 12.11
C ALA A 192 11.37 -20.94 12.88
N GLU A 193 10.94 -20.84 14.16
CA GLU A 193 10.48 -21.99 14.95
C GLU A 193 9.18 -22.59 14.40
N GLU A 194 8.45 -21.84 13.58
CA GLU A 194 7.11 -22.21 13.11
C GLU A 194 7.02 -22.23 11.57
N SER A 195 7.79 -23.10 10.92
CA SER A 195 7.78 -23.29 9.46
C SER A 195 6.46 -23.88 8.88
N ARG A 196 5.35 -23.80 9.61
CA ARG A 196 4.00 -24.29 9.26
C ARG A 196 2.86 -23.32 9.65
N LEU A 197 3.15 -22.04 9.88
CA LEU A 197 2.14 -21.12 10.38
C LEU A 197 0.96 -20.93 9.42
N LYS A 198 -0.24 -20.93 10.01
CA LYS A 198 -1.47 -20.46 9.37
C LYS A 198 -1.38 -18.93 9.26
N ASP A 199 -2.12 -18.34 8.32
CA ASP A 199 -2.13 -16.90 8.04
C ASP A 199 -2.24 -16.00 9.30
N GLY A 200 -2.99 -16.45 10.31
CA GLY A 200 -3.20 -15.72 11.56
C GLY A 200 -1.94 -15.53 12.40
N ASP A 201 -1.04 -16.51 12.45
CA ASP A 201 0.16 -16.43 13.28
C ASP A 201 1.23 -15.55 12.62
N ARG A 202 1.29 -15.56 11.28
CA ARG A 202 2.12 -14.62 10.51
C ARG A 202 1.69 -13.17 10.76
N LEU A 203 0.38 -12.92 10.76
CA LEU A 203 -0.18 -11.61 11.07
C LEU A 203 0.13 -11.18 12.50
N ALA A 204 0.02 -12.10 13.47
CA ALA A 204 0.38 -11.85 14.87
C ALA A 204 1.86 -11.46 15.03
N ALA A 205 2.77 -12.16 14.35
CA ALA A 205 4.20 -11.84 14.37
C ALA A 205 4.50 -10.45 13.77
N ILE A 206 3.82 -10.08 12.67
CA ILE A 206 3.94 -8.75 12.04
C ILE A 206 3.39 -7.66 12.97
N ASN A 207 2.21 -7.86 13.56
CA ASN A 207 1.60 -6.92 14.50
C ASN A 207 2.45 -6.73 15.76
N ARG A 208 3.09 -7.80 16.25
CA ARG A 208 4.04 -7.71 17.35
C ARG A 208 5.25 -6.87 17.00
N LEU A 209 5.89 -7.14 15.86
CA LEU A 209 7.03 -6.35 15.39
C LEU A 209 6.64 -4.87 15.17
N LEU A 210 5.44 -4.61 14.65
CA LEU A 210 4.90 -3.26 14.49
C LEU A 210 4.73 -2.56 15.85
N GLY A 211 4.17 -3.25 16.85
CA GLY A 211 3.99 -2.72 18.20
C GLY A 211 5.33 -2.44 18.91
N GLU A 212 6.27 -3.37 18.85
CA GLU A 212 7.63 -3.21 19.39
C GLU A 212 8.38 -2.06 18.68
N THR A 213 8.17 -1.90 17.38
CA THR A 213 8.72 -0.78 16.63
C THR A 213 8.08 0.55 17.03
N ARG A 214 6.78 0.62 17.28
CA ARG A 214 6.14 1.88 17.73
C ARG A 214 6.63 2.32 19.10
N SER A 215 6.85 1.38 20.01
CA SER A 215 7.22 1.68 21.39
C SER A 215 8.65 2.23 21.52
N LEU A 216 9.56 1.90 20.58
CA LEU A 216 10.92 2.45 20.59
C LEU A 216 11.00 3.87 20.01
N LEU A 217 10.05 4.26 19.16
CA LEU A 217 10.04 5.57 18.49
C LEU A 217 9.48 6.66 19.40
N ASN A 218 10.12 7.84 19.36
CA ASN A 218 9.57 9.04 19.96
C ASN A 218 8.29 9.50 19.21
N PRO A 219 7.50 10.45 19.73
CA PRO A 219 6.22 10.82 19.12
C PRO A 219 6.33 11.30 17.66
N GLU A 220 7.35 12.08 17.32
CA GLU A 220 7.54 12.61 15.96
C GLU A 220 7.94 11.49 14.99
N GLN A 221 8.92 10.67 15.38
CA GLN A 221 9.35 9.48 14.63
C GLN A 221 8.21 8.50 14.44
N ARG A 222 7.39 8.29 15.49
CA ARG A 222 6.24 7.39 15.44
C ARG A 222 5.19 7.88 14.46
N LYS A 223 4.90 9.19 14.44
CA LYS A 223 3.96 9.81 13.51
C LYS A 223 4.42 9.61 12.06
N ALA A 224 5.69 9.90 11.77
CA ALA A 224 6.26 9.70 10.43
C ALA A 224 6.28 8.22 10.02
N PHE A 225 6.71 7.33 10.93
CA PHE A 225 6.67 5.89 10.71
C PHE A 225 5.25 5.38 10.42
N ASN A 226 4.26 5.78 11.22
CA ASN A 226 2.88 5.35 11.03
C ASN A 226 2.31 5.83 9.69
N ALA A 227 2.64 7.05 9.25
CA ALA A 227 2.23 7.54 7.94
C ALA A 227 2.78 6.67 6.80
N GLU A 228 4.07 6.29 6.87
CA GLU A 228 4.68 5.40 5.90
C GLU A 228 4.06 3.99 5.92
N ILE A 229 3.86 3.41 7.10
CA ILE A 229 3.26 2.07 7.22
C ILE A 229 1.82 2.05 6.71
N LEU A 230 1.03 3.10 6.96
CA LEU A 230 -0.32 3.22 6.42
C LEU A 230 -0.32 3.19 4.89
N ARG A 231 0.62 3.87 4.23
CA ARG A 231 0.71 3.86 2.76
C ARG A 231 1.02 2.49 2.18
N LEU A 232 1.73 1.64 2.92
CA LEU A 232 2.08 0.28 2.49
C LEU A 232 0.98 -0.75 2.76
N ARG A 233 -0.04 -0.39 3.55
CA ARG A 233 -1.13 -1.31 3.91
C ARG A 233 -2.12 -1.46 2.76
N ARG A 234 -2.38 -2.71 2.37
CA ARG A 234 -3.37 -3.07 1.35
C ARG A 234 -4.83 -2.85 1.80
N ASP A 235 -5.10 -2.98 3.09
CA ASP A 235 -6.42 -2.81 3.70
C ASP A 235 -6.76 -1.34 3.99
N TYR A 236 -5.75 -0.47 3.96
CA TYR A 236 -5.94 0.96 3.96
C TYR A 236 -6.16 1.44 2.53
N ASP A 237 -7.24 2.19 2.28
CA ASP A 237 -7.50 2.85 0.99
C ASP A 237 -7.88 4.32 1.28
N PRO A 238 -6.91 5.25 1.29
CA PRO A 238 -7.17 6.68 1.48
C PRO A 238 -7.85 7.31 0.26
N LEU A 239 -7.90 6.57 -0.85
CA LEU A 239 -8.51 6.98 -2.11
C LEU A 239 -9.97 6.50 -2.21
N ARG A 240 -10.46 5.78 -1.20
CA ARG A 240 -11.84 5.29 -1.13
C ARG A 240 -12.80 6.48 -1.15
N GLY A 241 -13.51 6.65 -2.28
CA GLY A 241 -14.44 7.76 -2.51
C GLY A 241 -13.82 8.99 -3.20
N LYS A 242 -12.49 9.03 -3.39
CA LYS A 242 -11.79 10.03 -4.21
C LYS A 242 -11.52 9.55 -5.64
N VAL A 243 -11.31 8.25 -5.78
CA VAL A 243 -11.19 7.53 -7.04
C VAL A 243 -12.52 6.80 -7.22
N GLY A 244 -13.22 7.05 -8.33
CA GLY A 244 -14.63 6.71 -8.59
C GLY A 244 -15.09 5.33 -8.09
N LYS A 245 -16.38 5.26 -7.72
CA LYS A 245 -17.03 4.03 -7.22
C LYS A 245 -16.92 2.89 -8.21
#